data_AF-A0A942AKH9-F1
#
_entry.id   AF-A0A942AKH9-F1
#
_cell.length_a   1.000
_cell.length_b   1.000
_cell.length_c   1.000
_cell.angle_alpha   90.00
_cell.angle_beta   90.00
_cell.angle_gamma   90.00
#
_symmetry.space_group_name_H-M   'P 1'
#
loop_
_entity.id
_entity.type
_entity.pdbx_description
1 polymer ?
#
loop_
_entity_poly.entity_id
_entity_poly.type
_entity_poly.pdbx_seq_one_letter_code
_entity_poly.pdbx_strand_id
1 'polypeptide(L)'
;MKHIKTIFIIGLFAIAFSSCDRDLPYPLDDVKRGVAIDVTRVEGTDGVLNAGTTEGNYKIKLQIPSQQGDYSYMKNAELMCVYTNAAKEIKTVIVEDQITTFPVEITLNMEKICQQLGIASPELGDNMSFTANVVLNNGFVVPGWTSEMGYNNKLFTGWQIGSRTYSYRVSYTAFCPFIEENFIGPAICNEDGTEYPVNVTALADGDLPESLPEGISESDLFGVLITDIWDTGGTLKVWINKVDYSLIIPAQMVCAGWYQGLDFWLGYYTPATNAQASTCDNALSFTLSADVPDAGGGFGDVSYLITVTGE
;
A
#
# COMPACT_ATOMS: atom_id res chain seq x y z
N MET A 1 31.00 5.66 57.19
CA MET A 1 30.11 5.50 56.02
C MET A 1 30.89 5.82 54.77
N LYS A 2 30.85 4.91 53.76
CA LYS A 2 31.18 5.10 52.33
C LYS A 2 32.66 5.44 52.07
N HIS A 3 33.43 4.74 51.22
CA HIS A 3 33.15 4.44 49.82
C HIS A 3 33.86 3.14 49.36
N ILE A 4 33.13 2.03 49.33
CA ILE A 4 33.37 0.93 48.37
C ILE A 4 32.67 1.38 47.08
N LYS A 5 33.34 2.12 46.17
CA LYS A 5 32.82 2.41 44.82
C LYS A 5 33.90 2.88 43.84
N THR A 6 34.96 2.10 43.60
CA THR A 6 35.78 2.32 42.38
C THR A 6 36.40 1.02 41.85
N ILE A 7 35.63 -0.06 41.78
CA ILE A 7 35.94 -1.23 40.94
C ILE A 7 34.64 -1.71 40.29
N PHE A 8 34.00 -0.83 39.52
CA PHE A 8 32.79 -1.18 38.75
C PHE A 8 32.68 -0.44 37.42
N ILE A 9 33.78 0.13 36.91
CA ILE A 9 33.78 0.89 35.65
C ILE A 9 34.71 0.26 34.59
N ILE A 10 35.60 -0.67 34.96
CA ILE A 10 36.42 -1.42 33.99
C ILE A 10 35.72 -2.72 33.54
N GLY A 11 34.78 -3.25 34.34
CA GLY A 11 34.01 -4.46 33.99
C GLY A 11 32.87 -4.24 33.00
N LEU A 12 32.39 -3.00 32.82
CA LEU A 12 31.29 -2.70 31.87
C LEU A 12 31.78 -2.42 30.44
N PHE A 13 33.05 -2.06 30.25
CA PHE A 13 33.62 -1.84 28.91
C PHE A 13 34.17 -3.12 28.25
N ALA A 14 34.36 -4.21 29.01
CA ALA A 14 34.79 -5.49 28.47
C ALA A 14 33.67 -6.30 27.79
N ILE A 15 32.40 -5.88 27.94
CA ILE A 15 31.24 -6.54 27.29
C ILE A 15 30.94 -5.91 25.91
N ALA A 16 31.48 -4.74 25.60
CA ALA A 16 31.26 -4.04 24.34
C ALA A 16 32.24 -4.40 23.21
N PHE A 17 33.27 -5.22 23.49
CA PHE A 17 34.29 -5.62 22.50
C PHE A 17 34.46 -7.14 22.35
N SER A 18 33.59 -7.94 22.97
CA SER A 18 33.43 -9.35 22.59
C SER A 18 32.63 -9.44 21.29
N SER A 19 33.25 -9.02 20.19
CA SER A 19 33.15 -9.70 18.90
C SER A 19 33.65 -11.13 19.12
N CYS A 20 32.80 -11.95 19.74
CA CYS A 20 33.01 -13.37 19.88
C CYS A 20 31.98 -14.02 18.97
N ASP A 21 32.47 -14.61 17.88
CA ASP A 21 31.91 -15.82 17.31
C ASP A 21 31.68 -16.82 18.46
N ARG A 22 30.53 -16.71 19.13
CA ARG A 22 30.01 -17.80 19.92
C ARG A 22 29.30 -18.68 18.93
N ASP A 23 30.03 -19.67 18.43
CA ASP A 23 29.39 -20.88 17.94
C ASP A 23 28.34 -21.30 19.00
N LEU A 24 27.09 -21.36 18.56
CA LEU A 24 25.97 -21.75 19.40
C LEU A 24 26.32 -23.11 20.02
N PRO A 25 26.15 -23.29 21.34
CA PRO A 25 26.82 -24.37 22.07
C PRO A 25 26.40 -25.78 21.67
N TYR A 26 25.40 -25.97 20.80
CA TYR A 26 25.06 -27.24 20.18
C TYR A 26 24.42 -26.97 18.81
N PRO A 27 24.74 -27.69 17.73
CA PRO A 27 23.77 -27.88 16.67
C PRO A 27 22.60 -28.63 17.31
N LEU A 28 21.50 -27.92 17.56
CA LEU A 28 20.23 -28.62 17.76
C LEU A 28 19.95 -29.28 16.42
N ASP A 29 19.98 -30.61 16.35
CA ASP A 29 19.82 -31.37 15.10
C ASP A 29 18.53 -30.98 14.34
N ASP A 30 17.55 -30.46 15.09
CA ASP A 30 16.24 -29.99 14.61
C ASP A 30 16.19 -28.49 14.23
N VAL A 31 17.22 -27.69 14.53
CA VAL A 31 17.29 -26.27 14.15
C VAL A 31 18.17 -26.10 12.92
N LYS A 32 17.53 -25.97 11.76
CA LYS A 32 18.24 -25.66 10.51
C LYS A 32 18.53 -24.17 10.42
N ARG A 33 19.73 -23.82 9.96
CA ARG A 33 20.08 -22.44 9.61
C ARG A 33 19.25 -22.03 8.39
N GLY A 34 18.39 -21.03 8.56
CA GLY A 34 17.64 -20.42 7.46
C GLY A 34 18.37 -19.21 6.90
N VAL A 35 17.91 -18.73 5.73
CA VAL A 35 18.31 -17.46 5.13
C VAL A 35 17.11 -16.52 5.22
N ALA A 36 17.29 -15.36 5.85
CA ALA A 36 16.37 -14.24 5.74
C ALA A 36 16.49 -13.64 4.33
N ILE A 37 15.41 -13.76 3.57
CA ILE A 37 15.24 -13.09 2.28
C ILE A 37 14.23 -11.99 2.49
N ASP A 38 14.62 -10.80 2.12
CA ASP A 38 13.77 -9.62 2.16
C ASP A 38 12.93 -9.54 0.88
N VAL A 39 11.63 -9.37 1.05
CA VAL A 39 10.60 -9.45 0.01
C VAL A 39 9.88 -8.11 -0.03
N THR A 40 9.99 -7.39 -1.14
CA THR A 40 9.39 -6.06 -1.30
C THR A 40 8.75 -5.87 -2.68
N ARG A 41 7.82 -4.93 -2.78
CA ARG A 41 7.29 -4.48 -4.08
C ARG A 41 8.34 -3.66 -4.80
N VAL A 42 8.39 -3.76 -6.13
CA VAL A 42 9.20 -2.84 -6.95
C VAL A 42 8.45 -1.52 -7.05
N GLU A 43 9.16 -0.40 -6.94
CA GLU A 43 8.56 0.94 -7.09
C GLU A 43 7.97 1.13 -8.50
N GLY A 44 6.86 1.86 -8.62
CA GLY A 44 6.15 2.06 -9.89
C GLY A 44 5.40 0.81 -10.38
N THR A 45 5.08 -0.14 -9.50
CA THR A 45 4.26 -1.31 -9.81
C THR A 45 2.98 -1.31 -8.96
N ASP A 46 1.96 -2.03 -9.41
CA ASP A 46 0.63 -1.99 -8.82
C ASP A 46 0.67 -2.37 -7.34
N GLY A 47 -0.11 -1.66 -6.52
CA GLY A 47 -0.13 -1.85 -5.07
C GLY A 47 -1.13 -2.90 -4.58
N VAL A 48 -2.14 -3.22 -5.40
CA VAL A 48 -3.34 -3.98 -5.07
C VAL A 48 -3.79 -4.82 -6.27
N LEU A 49 -4.53 -5.92 -6.04
CA LEU A 49 -5.09 -6.70 -7.15
C LEU A 49 -6.43 -6.10 -7.59
N ASN A 50 -6.73 -6.19 -8.88
CA ASN A 50 -8.05 -5.91 -9.41
C ASN A 50 -8.90 -7.19 -9.39
N ALA A 51 -10.02 -7.16 -8.67
CA ALA A 51 -10.95 -8.27 -8.58
C ALA A 51 -11.57 -8.57 -9.96
N GLY A 52 -11.74 -9.84 -10.28
CA GLY A 52 -12.30 -10.29 -11.55
C GLY A 52 -11.33 -10.29 -12.73
N THR A 53 -10.06 -9.88 -12.54
CA THR A 53 -9.05 -9.89 -13.59
C THR A 53 -7.71 -10.42 -13.11
N THR A 54 -6.90 -10.90 -14.04
CA THR A 54 -5.50 -11.32 -13.83
C THR A 54 -4.51 -10.31 -14.41
N GLU A 55 -5.01 -9.18 -14.93
CA GLU A 55 -4.19 -8.13 -15.50
C GLU A 55 -3.56 -7.22 -14.42
N GLY A 56 -2.46 -6.57 -14.80
CA GLY A 56 -1.72 -5.64 -13.95
C GLY A 56 -0.20 -5.81 -14.06
N ASN A 57 0.52 -4.80 -13.60
CA ASN A 57 1.97 -4.76 -13.51
C ASN A 57 2.39 -5.04 -12.06
N TYR A 58 2.56 -6.31 -11.71
CA TYR A 58 2.99 -6.72 -10.37
C TYR A 58 4.43 -7.23 -10.38
N LYS A 59 5.31 -6.62 -9.59
CA LYS A 59 6.69 -7.11 -9.43
C LYS A 59 7.13 -7.12 -7.98
N ILE A 60 7.91 -8.15 -7.66
CA ILE A 60 8.51 -8.34 -6.35
C ILE A 60 10.03 -8.34 -6.48
N LYS A 61 10.69 -7.64 -5.57
CA LYS A 61 12.13 -7.68 -5.36
C LYS A 61 12.47 -8.59 -4.20
N LEU A 62 13.39 -9.51 -4.45
CA LEU A 62 14.03 -10.34 -3.44
C LEU A 62 15.47 -9.88 -3.23
N GLN A 63 15.89 -9.75 -1.98
CA GLN A 63 17.27 -9.47 -1.63
C GLN A 63 17.67 -10.16 -0.33
N ILE A 64 18.94 -10.52 -0.20
CA ILE A 64 19.48 -11.03 1.07
C ILE A 64 20.08 -9.84 1.82
N PRO A 65 19.62 -9.54 3.06
CA PRO A 65 20.21 -8.50 3.89
C PRO A 65 21.72 -8.67 4.06
N SER A 66 22.49 -7.61 3.83
CA SER A 66 23.96 -7.64 4.00
C SER A 66 24.40 -8.03 5.41
N GLN A 67 23.61 -7.64 6.43
CA GLN A 67 23.85 -7.95 7.84
C GLN A 67 23.64 -9.42 8.21
N GLN A 68 23.06 -10.25 7.32
CA GLN A 68 22.91 -11.67 7.57
C GLN A 68 24.26 -12.41 7.60
N GLY A 69 25.25 -11.92 6.84
CA GLY A 69 26.52 -12.60 6.66
C GLY A 69 26.42 -13.78 5.69
N ASP A 70 27.11 -14.88 5.98
CA ASP A 70 27.24 -16.03 5.08
C ASP A 70 25.90 -16.75 4.83
N TYR A 71 25.63 -17.05 3.57
CA TYR A 71 24.50 -17.85 3.10
C TYR A 71 24.91 -18.94 2.11
N SER A 72 26.20 -19.31 2.09
CA SER A 72 26.76 -20.35 1.21
C SER A 72 26.12 -21.74 1.34
N TYR A 73 25.40 -21.99 2.45
CA TYR A 73 24.62 -23.21 2.70
C TYR A 73 23.28 -23.26 1.95
N MET A 74 22.85 -22.14 1.37
CA MET A 74 21.67 -22.05 0.51
C MET A 74 22.00 -22.50 -0.91
N LYS A 75 21.15 -23.37 -1.44
CA LYS A 75 21.18 -23.81 -2.83
C LYS A 75 20.45 -22.81 -3.74
N ASN A 76 19.19 -22.51 -3.40
CA ASN A 76 18.33 -21.57 -4.13
C ASN A 76 17.18 -21.11 -3.23
N ALA A 77 16.45 -20.08 -3.65
CA ALA A 77 15.15 -19.71 -3.08
C ALA A 77 14.02 -20.15 -4.00
N GLU A 78 12.82 -20.14 -3.45
CA GLU A 78 11.56 -20.27 -4.18
C GLU A 78 10.61 -19.18 -3.69
N LEU A 79 9.96 -18.48 -4.62
CA LEU A 79 8.91 -17.54 -4.30
C LEU A 79 7.60 -18.32 -4.14
N MET A 80 7.00 -18.26 -2.96
CA MET A 80 5.71 -18.89 -2.67
C MET A 80 4.62 -17.83 -2.56
N CYS A 81 3.48 -18.08 -3.19
CA CYS A 81 2.24 -17.36 -2.95
C CYS A 81 1.39 -18.12 -1.93
N VAL A 82 0.89 -17.40 -0.93
CA VAL A 82 -0.10 -17.82 0.06
C VAL A 82 -1.38 -17.04 -0.24
N TYR A 83 -2.32 -17.71 -0.88
CA TYR A 83 -3.63 -17.18 -1.21
C TYR A 83 -4.59 -17.41 -0.05
N THR A 84 -5.32 -16.38 0.35
CA THR A 84 -6.39 -16.46 1.35
C THR A 84 -7.66 -15.85 0.76
N ASN A 85 -8.73 -16.63 0.64
CA ASN A 85 -9.99 -16.09 0.13
C ASN A 85 -10.78 -15.30 1.18
N ALA A 86 -11.86 -14.65 0.78
CA ALA A 86 -12.78 -13.96 1.69
C ALA A 86 -13.28 -14.84 2.85
N ALA A 87 -13.48 -16.14 2.63
CA ALA A 87 -13.88 -17.15 3.63
C ALA A 87 -12.72 -17.64 4.53
N LYS A 88 -11.50 -17.10 4.37
CA LYS A 88 -10.28 -17.46 5.11
C LYS A 88 -9.73 -18.86 4.81
N GLU A 89 -10.14 -19.46 3.70
CA GLU A 89 -9.51 -20.67 3.18
C GLU A 89 -8.17 -20.32 2.54
N ILE A 90 -7.17 -21.17 2.78
CA ILE A 90 -5.79 -20.90 2.36
C ILE A 90 -5.35 -21.93 1.32
N LYS A 91 -4.72 -21.45 0.24
CA LYS A 91 -4.01 -22.26 -0.75
C LYS A 91 -2.60 -21.72 -0.95
N THR A 92 -1.65 -22.58 -1.30
CA THR A 92 -0.27 -22.17 -1.58
C THR A 92 0.22 -22.70 -2.91
N VAL A 93 1.13 -21.95 -3.53
CA VAL A 93 1.79 -22.35 -4.77
C VAL A 93 3.20 -21.78 -4.84
N ILE A 94 4.13 -22.51 -5.46
CA ILE A 94 5.44 -21.99 -5.84
C ILE A 94 5.31 -21.26 -7.19
N VAL A 95 5.57 -19.95 -7.15
CA VAL A 95 5.40 -19.00 -8.26
C VAL A 95 6.63 -19.01 -9.16
N GLU A 96 7.80 -19.00 -8.54
CA GLU A 96 9.11 -19.00 -9.20
C GLU A 96 10.06 -19.86 -8.34
N ASP A 97 10.88 -20.68 -8.98
CA ASP A 97 11.83 -21.56 -8.31
C ASP A 97 13.27 -21.30 -8.80
N GLN A 98 14.24 -22.04 -8.25
CA GLN A 98 15.65 -21.96 -8.66
C GLN A 98 16.27 -20.55 -8.63
N ILE A 99 15.79 -19.68 -7.75
CA ILE A 99 16.29 -18.31 -7.61
C ILE A 99 17.65 -18.35 -6.90
N THR A 100 18.72 -18.03 -7.62
CA THR A 100 20.11 -18.13 -7.14
C THR A 100 20.85 -16.79 -7.11
N THR A 101 20.32 -15.76 -7.75
CA THR A 101 20.93 -14.42 -7.84
C THR A 101 20.16 -13.43 -6.99
N PHE A 102 20.87 -12.63 -6.20
CA PHE A 102 20.28 -11.57 -5.36
C PHE A 102 21.11 -10.28 -5.47
N PRO A 103 20.49 -9.09 -5.51
CA PRO A 103 19.04 -8.88 -5.59
C PRO A 103 18.46 -9.31 -6.95
N VAL A 104 17.17 -9.63 -6.98
CA VAL A 104 16.45 -9.98 -8.21
C VAL A 104 15.04 -9.42 -8.18
N GLU A 105 14.53 -9.00 -9.34
CA GLU A 105 13.14 -8.61 -9.54
C GLU A 105 12.41 -9.70 -10.32
N ILE A 106 11.23 -10.08 -9.84
CA ILE A 106 10.39 -11.13 -10.41
C ILE A 106 9.07 -10.49 -10.81
N THR A 107 8.72 -10.62 -12.08
CA THR A 107 7.40 -10.20 -12.59
C THR A 107 6.40 -11.32 -12.33
N LEU A 108 5.30 -11.01 -11.66
CA LEU A 108 4.30 -12.00 -11.29
C LEU A 108 3.33 -12.21 -12.46
N ASN A 109 3.28 -13.44 -12.98
CA ASN A 109 2.25 -13.84 -13.93
C ASN A 109 1.01 -14.29 -13.16
N MET A 110 0.09 -13.36 -12.93
CA MET A 110 -1.12 -13.61 -12.14
C MET A 110 -2.06 -14.63 -12.77
N GLU A 111 -2.14 -14.70 -14.09
CA GLU A 111 -2.91 -15.72 -14.81
C GLU A 111 -2.40 -17.13 -14.46
N LYS A 112 -1.09 -17.34 -14.57
CA LYS A 112 -0.45 -18.62 -14.22
C LYS A 112 -0.62 -18.95 -12.73
N ILE A 113 -0.44 -17.97 -11.85
CA ILE A 113 -0.60 -18.16 -10.40
C ILE A 113 -2.05 -18.58 -10.08
N CYS A 114 -3.05 -17.87 -10.62
CA CYS A 114 -4.46 -18.20 -10.45
C CYS A 114 -4.79 -19.61 -10.97
N GLN A 115 -4.27 -19.96 -12.15
CA GLN A 115 -4.43 -21.30 -12.73
C GLN A 115 -3.88 -22.39 -11.80
N GLN A 116 -2.70 -22.19 -11.22
CA GLN A 116 -2.09 -23.15 -10.30
C GLN A 116 -2.83 -23.22 -8.95
N LEU A 117 -3.45 -22.13 -8.51
CA LEU A 117 -4.33 -22.09 -7.33
C LEU A 117 -5.73 -22.68 -7.60
N GLY A 118 -6.06 -22.96 -8.87
CA GLY A 118 -7.37 -23.45 -9.29
C GLY A 118 -8.47 -22.41 -9.10
N ILE A 119 -8.17 -21.13 -9.33
CA ILE A 119 -9.13 -20.02 -9.35
C ILE A 119 -9.07 -19.33 -10.72
N ALA A 120 -10.17 -18.72 -11.15
CA ALA A 120 -10.22 -18.01 -12.43
C ALA A 120 -9.49 -16.66 -12.35
N SER A 121 -9.76 -15.91 -11.29
CA SER A 121 -9.19 -14.61 -10.96
C SER A 121 -9.35 -14.36 -9.46
N PRO A 122 -8.65 -13.38 -8.87
CA PRO A 122 -8.94 -12.90 -7.51
C PRO A 122 -10.37 -12.35 -7.41
N GLU A 123 -11.05 -12.59 -6.30
CA GLU A 123 -12.35 -12.01 -5.94
C GLU A 123 -12.18 -10.90 -4.89
N LEU A 124 -13.20 -10.05 -4.72
CA LEU A 124 -13.16 -8.95 -3.77
C LEU A 124 -12.84 -9.45 -2.35
N GLY A 125 -11.81 -8.87 -1.73
CA GLY A 125 -11.38 -9.23 -0.37
C GLY A 125 -10.42 -10.42 -0.29
N ASP A 126 -10.09 -11.06 -1.42
CA ASP A 126 -9.02 -12.05 -1.48
C ASP A 126 -7.66 -11.39 -1.21
N ASN A 127 -6.71 -12.19 -0.70
CA ASN A 127 -5.35 -11.76 -0.45
C ASN A 127 -4.34 -12.75 -1.04
N MET A 128 -3.37 -12.24 -1.79
CA MET A 128 -2.20 -13.00 -2.22
C MET A 128 -0.96 -12.45 -1.52
N SER A 129 -0.40 -13.26 -0.63
CA SER A 129 0.81 -12.93 0.11
C SER A 129 2.00 -13.73 -0.40
N PHE A 130 3.05 -13.05 -0.82
CA PHE A 130 4.24 -13.63 -1.36
C PHE A 130 5.36 -13.65 -0.31
N THR A 131 5.99 -14.81 -0.14
CA THR A 131 7.10 -15.02 0.79
C THR A 131 8.10 -16.01 0.19
N ALA A 132 9.32 -16.08 0.72
CA ALA A 132 10.37 -16.92 0.16
C ALA A 132 10.59 -18.18 0.97
N ASN A 133 10.62 -19.34 0.30
CA ASN A 133 11.25 -20.54 0.84
C ASN A 133 12.75 -20.50 0.55
N VAL A 134 13.52 -21.21 1.37
CA VAL A 134 14.96 -21.39 1.17
C VAL A 134 15.26 -22.87 1.04
N VAL A 135 15.83 -23.26 -0.09
CA VAL A 135 16.31 -24.63 -0.32
C VAL A 135 17.78 -24.68 0.06
N LEU A 136 18.13 -25.55 1.01
CA LEU A 136 19.49 -25.76 1.46
C LEU A 136 20.25 -26.71 0.53
N ASN A 137 21.59 -26.71 0.60
CA ASN A 137 22.44 -27.60 -0.21
C ASN A 137 22.15 -29.10 -0.02
N ASN A 138 21.59 -29.49 1.13
CA ASN A 138 21.16 -30.86 1.40
C ASN A 138 19.73 -31.17 0.89
N GLY A 139 19.10 -30.24 0.17
CA GLY A 139 17.74 -30.37 -0.35
C GLY A 139 16.62 -30.09 0.65
N PHE A 140 16.94 -29.77 1.92
CA PHE A 140 15.93 -29.39 2.90
C PHE A 140 15.35 -28.02 2.55
N VAL A 141 14.01 -27.92 2.56
CA VAL A 141 13.30 -26.67 2.34
C VAL A 141 12.96 -26.05 3.69
N VAL A 142 13.49 -24.86 3.95
CA VAL A 142 13.05 -24.00 5.04
C VAL A 142 11.88 -23.18 4.51
N PRO A 143 10.63 -23.47 4.93
CA PRO A 143 9.46 -22.79 4.38
C PRO A 143 9.41 -21.32 4.82
N GLY A 144 8.92 -20.46 3.93
CA GLY A 144 8.56 -19.08 4.24
C GLY A 144 7.21 -18.98 4.96
N TRP A 145 6.35 -19.99 4.80
CA TRP A 145 5.05 -20.09 5.49
C TRP A 145 4.60 -21.56 5.61
N THR A 146 3.95 -21.91 6.73
CA THR A 146 3.11 -23.13 6.85
C THR A 146 1.84 -22.81 7.64
N SER A 147 0.86 -23.72 7.61
CA SER A 147 -0.37 -23.62 8.40
C SER A 147 -0.13 -23.56 9.91
N GLU A 148 0.92 -24.22 10.39
CA GLU A 148 1.22 -24.38 11.82
C GLU A 148 2.00 -23.19 12.37
N MET A 149 2.98 -22.69 11.61
CA MET A 149 3.89 -21.63 12.07
C MET A 149 3.48 -20.23 11.57
N GLY A 150 2.61 -20.16 10.54
CA GLY A 150 2.38 -18.94 9.78
C GLY A 150 3.65 -18.52 9.02
N TYR A 151 3.84 -17.21 8.83
CA TYR A 151 5.05 -16.72 8.15
C TYR A 151 6.30 -16.86 9.00
N ASN A 152 7.37 -17.33 8.37
CA ASN A 152 8.71 -17.41 8.93
C ASN A 152 9.39 -16.03 8.95
N ASN A 153 10.56 -15.93 9.57
CA ASN A 153 11.43 -14.74 9.56
C ASN A 153 10.82 -13.46 10.15
N LYS A 154 9.64 -13.52 10.78
CA LYS A 154 8.99 -12.40 11.49
C LYS A 154 9.87 -11.74 12.55
N LEU A 155 10.75 -12.52 13.18
CA LEU A 155 11.66 -12.03 14.22
C LEU A 155 12.70 -11.03 13.68
N PHE A 156 12.92 -11.00 12.37
CA PHE A 156 13.86 -10.09 11.74
C PHE A 156 13.22 -8.77 11.30
N THR A 157 11.93 -8.52 11.57
CA THR A 157 11.23 -7.27 11.17
C THR A 157 11.87 -5.98 11.70
N GLY A 158 12.69 -6.04 12.74
CA GLY A 158 13.46 -4.89 13.25
C GLY A 158 14.76 -4.60 12.48
N TRP A 159 15.19 -5.49 11.58
CA TRP A 159 16.40 -5.33 10.79
C TRP A 159 16.27 -4.15 9.83
N GLN A 160 17.26 -3.28 9.80
CA GLN A 160 17.29 -2.13 8.89
C GLN A 160 17.87 -2.56 7.54
N ILE A 161 17.19 -2.17 6.46
CA ILE A 161 17.54 -2.43 5.07
C ILE A 161 17.44 -1.10 4.31
N GLY A 162 18.56 -0.37 4.26
CA GLY A 162 18.56 1.01 3.77
C GLY A 162 17.75 1.92 4.69
N SER A 163 16.74 2.60 4.14
CA SER A 163 15.83 3.51 4.87
C SER A 163 14.60 2.82 5.47
N ARG A 164 14.40 1.52 5.20
CA ARG A 164 13.22 0.77 5.64
C ARG A 164 13.60 -0.42 6.51
N THR A 165 12.60 -1.02 7.12
CA THR A 165 12.74 -2.29 7.81
C THR A 165 12.67 -3.49 6.85
N TYR A 166 13.23 -4.60 7.31
CA TYR A 166 13.13 -5.90 6.67
C TYR A 166 11.68 -6.35 6.54
N SER A 167 11.36 -6.90 5.38
CA SER A 167 10.05 -7.43 5.05
C SER A 167 10.17 -8.91 4.68
N TYR A 168 9.48 -9.78 5.42
CA TYR A 168 9.45 -11.23 5.14
C TYR A 168 8.34 -11.63 4.15
N ARG A 169 7.46 -10.69 3.78
CA ARG A 169 6.37 -10.92 2.83
C ARG A 169 5.90 -9.62 2.18
N VAL A 170 5.33 -9.75 1.00
CA VAL A 170 4.48 -8.71 0.37
C VAL A 170 3.08 -9.25 0.25
N SER A 171 2.07 -8.42 0.46
CA SER A 171 0.67 -8.81 0.32
C SER A 171 -0.02 -7.89 -0.67
N TYR A 172 -0.79 -8.48 -1.59
CA TYR A 172 -1.73 -7.78 -2.45
C TYR A 172 -3.14 -8.21 -2.09
N THR A 173 -4.00 -7.24 -1.82
CA THR A 173 -5.42 -7.47 -1.56
C THR A 173 -6.21 -7.12 -2.81
N ALA A 174 -7.23 -7.91 -3.13
CA ALA A 174 -8.11 -7.67 -4.26
C ALA A 174 -9.21 -6.66 -3.90
N PHE A 175 -9.27 -5.60 -4.70
CA PHE A 175 -10.29 -4.55 -4.65
C PHE A 175 -11.06 -4.52 -5.97
N CYS A 176 -12.20 -3.83 -6.01
CA CYS A 176 -12.89 -3.62 -7.28
C CYS A 176 -11.96 -2.88 -8.27
N PRO A 177 -11.97 -3.26 -9.56
CA PRO A 177 -11.13 -2.62 -10.55
C PRO A 177 -11.47 -1.13 -10.63
N PHE A 178 -10.44 -0.30 -10.76
CA PHE A 178 -10.63 1.10 -11.10
C PHE A 178 -10.96 1.21 -12.59
N ILE A 179 -12.18 1.65 -12.88
CA ILE A 179 -12.68 1.91 -14.23
C ILE A 179 -13.00 3.40 -14.30
N GLU A 180 -12.23 4.16 -15.06
CA GLU A 180 -12.33 5.64 -15.12
C GLU A 180 -13.75 6.09 -15.51
N GLU A 181 -14.39 5.37 -16.44
CA GLU A 181 -15.73 5.65 -16.91
C GLU A 181 -16.80 5.51 -15.82
N ASN A 182 -16.57 4.66 -14.83
CA ASN A 182 -17.52 4.49 -13.71
C ASN A 182 -17.55 5.71 -12.78
N PHE A 183 -16.54 6.58 -12.85
CA PHE A 183 -16.47 7.82 -12.08
C PHE A 183 -16.99 9.03 -12.88
N ILE A 184 -17.64 8.82 -14.02
CA ILE A 184 -18.20 9.87 -14.88
C ILE A 184 -19.72 9.67 -15.00
N GLY A 185 -20.48 10.76 -14.89
CA GLY A 185 -21.92 10.77 -15.13
C GLY A 185 -22.72 11.47 -14.02
N PRO A 186 -24.05 11.31 -14.04
CA PRO A 186 -24.92 11.75 -12.96
C PRO A 186 -24.49 11.12 -11.62
N ALA A 187 -24.50 11.91 -10.56
CA ALA A 187 -24.10 11.46 -9.24
C ALA A 187 -24.98 12.08 -8.15
N ILE A 188 -24.95 11.47 -6.96
CA ILE A 188 -25.56 12.01 -5.75
C ILE A 188 -24.44 12.45 -4.82
N CYS A 189 -24.47 13.71 -4.42
CA CYS A 189 -23.62 14.24 -3.37
C CYS A 189 -24.38 14.20 -2.05
N ASN A 190 -23.80 13.55 -1.03
CA ASN A 190 -24.23 13.60 0.34
C ASN A 190 -23.26 14.51 1.13
N GLU A 191 -23.77 15.64 1.60
CA GLU A 191 -23.07 16.64 2.39
C GLU A 191 -23.63 16.64 3.82
N ASP A 192 -22.86 16.06 4.75
CA ASP A 192 -23.26 15.88 6.17
C ASP A 192 -24.70 15.35 6.35
N GLY A 193 -25.12 14.43 5.48
CA GLY A 193 -26.45 13.81 5.50
C GLY A 193 -27.50 14.48 4.61
N THR A 194 -27.15 15.58 3.92
CA THR A 194 -28.03 16.25 2.93
C THR A 194 -27.67 15.77 1.54
N GLU A 195 -28.64 15.22 0.80
CA GLU A 195 -28.42 14.68 -0.54
C GLU A 195 -28.93 15.63 -1.63
N TYR A 196 -28.11 15.84 -2.66
CA TYR A 196 -28.48 16.60 -3.86
C TYR A 196 -27.76 16.05 -5.10
N PRO A 197 -28.37 16.20 -6.29
CA PRO A 197 -27.77 15.74 -7.53
C PRO A 197 -26.56 16.60 -7.90
N VAL A 198 -25.51 15.97 -8.40
CA VAL A 198 -24.34 16.60 -9.01
C VAL A 198 -24.02 15.87 -10.30
N ASN A 199 -23.12 16.43 -11.11
CA ASN A 199 -22.66 15.78 -12.33
C ASN A 199 -21.13 15.68 -12.34
N VAL A 200 -20.59 14.53 -12.71
CA VAL A 200 -19.15 14.28 -12.74
C VAL A 200 -18.69 14.09 -14.18
N THR A 201 -17.64 14.80 -14.57
CA THR A 201 -17.04 14.74 -15.91
C THR A 201 -15.53 14.53 -15.83
N ALA A 202 -14.92 13.90 -16.82
CA ALA A 202 -13.46 13.81 -16.88
C ALA A 202 -12.85 15.20 -17.15
N LEU A 203 -11.74 15.49 -16.46
CA LEU A 203 -10.88 16.62 -16.81
C LEU A 203 -10.13 16.32 -18.12
N ALA A 204 -9.72 17.37 -18.82
CA ALA A 204 -8.93 17.23 -20.04
C ALA A 204 -7.53 16.68 -19.74
N ASP A 205 -6.97 15.93 -20.68
CA ASP A 205 -5.60 15.44 -20.59
C ASP A 205 -4.61 16.60 -20.33
N GLY A 206 -3.81 16.47 -19.28
CA GLY A 206 -2.85 17.49 -18.84
C GLY A 206 -3.41 18.58 -17.92
N ASP A 207 -4.70 18.55 -17.57
CA ASP A 207 -5.26 19.33 -16.46
C ASP A 207 -4.87 18.66 -15.13
N LEU A 208 -3.70 19.04 -14.63
CA LEU A 208 -3.05 18.47 -13.44
C LEU A 208 -3.12 19.46 -12.26
N PRO A 209 -3.05 18.97 -11.01
CA PRO A 209 -2.94 19.85 -9.85
C PRO A 209 -1.61 20.61 -9.90
N GLU A 210 -1.60 21.85 -9.39
CA GLU A 210 -0.40 22.73 -9.42
C GLU A 210 0.83 22.13 -8.71
N SER A 211 0.60 21.24 -7.75
CA SER A 211 1.64 20.52 -7.02
C SER A 211 1.21 19.09 -6.73
N LEU A 212 2.13 18.14 -6.94
CA LEU A 212 1.93 16.73 -6.59
C LEU A 212 2.61 16.38 -5.26
N PRO A 213 1.97 15.53 -4.43
CA PRO A 213 2.65 14.89 -3.30
C PRO A 213 3.87 14.08 -3.76
N GLU A 214 4.86 13.96 -2.88
CA GLU A 214 6.08 13.17 -3.15
C GLU A 214 5.71 11.71 -3.43
N GLY A 215 6.28 11.15 -4.50
CA GLY A 215 6.07 9.76 -4.89
C GLY A 215 4.86 9.51 -5.80
N ILE A 216 4.11 10.54 -6.19
CA ILE A 216 2.99 10.43 -7.16
C ILE A 216 3.45 10.95 -8.54
N SER A 217 3.24 10.14 -9.58
CA SER A 217 3.48 10.53 -10.98
C SER A 217 2.22 11.06 -11.65
N GLU A 218 2.36 12.02 -12.57
CA GLU A 218 1.25 12.56 -13.37
C GLU A 218 0.50 11.45 -14.15
N SER A 219 1.23 10.42 -14.61
CA SER A 219 0.67 9.26 -15.31
C SER A 219 -0.33 8.45 -14.49
N ASP A 220 -0.23 8.56 -13.17
CA ASP A 220 -0.96 7.73 -12.22
C ASP A 220 -2.27 8.40 -11.79
N LEU A 221 -2.57 9.58 -12.32
CA LEU A 221 -3.77 10.34 -11.97
C LEU A 221 -4.88 10.20 -13.00
N PHE A 222 -6.11 10.18 -12.50
CA PHE A 222 -7.32 10.41 -13.26
C PHE A 222 -8.08 11.59 -12.66
N GLY A 223 -8.30 12.64 -13.45
CA GLY A 223 -8.93 13.89 -13.00
C GLY A 223 -10.42 13.93 -13.32
N VAL A 224 -11.23 14.35 -12.35
CA VAL A 224 -12.67 14.58 -12.51
C VAL A 224 -13.07 15.99 -12.08
N LEU A 225 -14.06 16.54 -12.77
CA LEU A 225 -14.75 17.78 -12.47
C LEU A 225 -16.17 17.45 -12.03
N ILE A 226 -16.49 17.78 -10.78
CA ILE A 226 -17.84 17.72 -10.22
C ILE A 226 -18.49 19.09 -10.43
N THR A 227 -19.67 19.14 -11.03
CA THR A 227 -20.48 20.36 -11.20
C THR A 227 -21.75 20.29 -10.37
N ASP A 228 -22.35 21.47 -10.13
CA ASP A 228 -23.59 21.62 -9.36
C ASP A 228 -23.43 21.25 -7.88
N ILE A 229 -22.19 21.26 -7.37
CA ILE A 229 -21.93 21.06 -5.95
C ILE A 229 -22.48 22.23 -5.13
N TRP A 230 -22.95 21.94 -3.91
CA TRP A 230 -23.60 22.87 -2.96
C TRP A 230 -24.89 23.53 -3.46
N ASP A 231 -25.65 22.88 -4.34
CA ASP A 231 -26.95 23.36 -4.84
C ASP A 231 -26.92 24.80 -5.41
N THR A 232 -25.72 25.30 -5.74
CA THR A 232 -25.45 26.69 -6.14
C THR A 232 -24.69 26.77 -7.46
N GLY A 233 -24.44 25.62 -8.11
CA GLY A 233 -23.70 25.56 -9.37
C GLY A 233 -22.18 25.59 -9.19
N GLY A 234 -21.66 25.21 -8.02
CA GLY A 234 -20.23 25.13 -7.78
C GLY A 234 -19.54 24.04 -8.62
N THR A 235 -18.21 24.14 -8.77
CA THR A 235 -17.40 23.20 -9.55
C THR A 235 -16.13 22.78 -8.82
N LEU A 236 -15.96 21.49 -8.54
CA LEU A 236 -14.83 20.93 -7.79
C LEU A 236 -13.99 19.99 -8.66
N LYS A 237 -12.69 20.24 -8.75
CA LYS A 237 -11.70 19.34 -9.36
C LYS A 237 -11.12 18.37 -8.34
N VAL A 238 -11.09 17.09 -8.67
CA VAL A 238 -10.55 16.01 -7.84
C VAL A 238 -9.70 15.10 -8.72
N TRP A 239 -8.55 14.66 -8.24
CA TRP A 239 -7.72 13.67 -8.93
C TRP A 239 -7.64 12.39 -8.11
N ILE A 240 -7.87 11.26 -8.75
CA ILE A 240 -7.80 9.91 -8.15
C ILE A 240 -6.42 9.33 -8.46
N ASN A 241 -5.67 8.94 -7.42
CA ASN A 241 -4.44 8.18 -7.58
C ASN A 241 -4.76 6.71 -7.92
N LYS A 242 -4.40 6.27 -9.12
CA LYS A 242 -4.67 4.90 -9.60
C LYS A 242 -3.88 3.81 -8.86
N VAL A 243 -2.85 4.19 -8.09
CA VAL A 243 -1.99 3.23 -7.37
C VAL A 243 -2.61 2.77 -6.05
N ASP A 244 -3.22 3.69 -5.30
CA ASP A 244 -3.72 3.44 -3.95
C ASP A 244 -5.12 4.01 -3.67
N TYR A 245 -5.75 4.62 -4.68
CA TYR A 245 -7.08 5.22 -4.65
C TYR A 245 -7.25 6.37 -3.65
N SER A 246 -6.14 6.97 -3.20
CA SER A 246 -6.17 8.26 -2.51
C SER A 246 -6.63 9.37 -3.46
N LEU A 247 -7.27 10.41 -2.90
CA LEU A 247 -7.70 11.58 -3.66
C LEU A 247 -6.74 12.76 -3.42
N ILE A 248 -6.41 13.46 -4.50
CA ILE A 248 -5.72 14.74 -4.47
C ILE A 248 -6.76 15.82 -4.75
N ILE A 249 -7.01 16.65 -3.74
CA ILE A 249 -7.92 17.80 -3.84
C ILE A 249 -7.11 19.04 -3.44
N PRO A 250 -6.56 19.79 -4.41
CA PRO A 250 -5.83 21.02 -4.11
C PRO A 250 -6.81 22.11 -3.66
N ALA A 251 -6.26 23.11 -2.96
CA ALA A 251 -6.95 24.35 -2.70
C ALA A 251 -7.36 24.98 -4.04
N GLN A 252 -8.65 25.30 -4.20
CA GLN A 252 -9.20 25.79 -5.46
C GLN A 252 -10.46 26.60 -5.20
N MET A 253 -10.80 27.50 -6.13
CA MET A 253 -12.06 28.23 -6.09
C MET A 253 -13.18 27.33 -6.62
N VAL A 254 -14.19 27.06 -5.80
CA VAL A 254 -15.25 26.10 -6.15
C VAL A 254 -16.59 26.78 -6.45
N CYS A 255 -16.81 28.05 -6.07
CA CYS A 255 -17.96 28.84 -6.53
C CYS A 255 -17.63 30.35 -6.59
N ALA A 256 -18.45 31.12 -7.32
CA ALA A 256 -18.42 32.58 -7.32
C ALA A 256 -19.82 33.15 -6.99
N GLY A 257 -20.01 33.68 -5.76
CA GLY A 257 -21.27 34.26 -5.22
C GLY A 257 -22.08 33.27 -4.36
N TRP A 258 -22.95 33.60 -3.39
CA TRP A 258 -23.40 34.84 -2.74
C TRP A 258 -23.72 34.48 -1.26
N TYR A 259 -23.20 35.22 -0.27
CA TYR A 259 -23.76 35.25 1.09
C TYR A 259 -23.95 36.72 1.47
N GLN A 260 -25.20 37.10 1.69
CA GLN A 260 -25.58 38.41 2.24
C GLN A 260 -24.97 39.65 1.54
N GLY A 261 -24.86 39.66 0.22
CA GLY A 261 -24.42 40.85 -0.52
C GLY A 261 -22.93 41.17 -0.45
N LEU A 262 -22.09 40.21 -0.05
CA LEU A 262 -20.64 40.29 -0.21
C LEU A 262 -20.21 39.57 -1.50
N ASP A 263 -19.43 40.28 -2.32
CA ASP A 263 -18.72 39.68 -3.45
C ASP A 263 -17.60 38.78 -2.91
N PHE A 264 -17.48 37.59 -3.51
CA PHE A 264 -16.44 36.57 -3.34
C PHE A 264 -16.54 35.66 -2.09
N TRP A 265 -16.71 34.37 -2.37
CA TRP A 265 -16.45 33.28 -1.43
C TRP A 265 -15.24 32.51 -1.94
N LEU A 266 -14.12 32.65 -1.24
CA LEU A 266 -12.90 31.87 -1.49
C LEU A 266 -12.97 30.64 -0.61
N GLY A 267 -13.59 29.55 -1.09
CA GLY A 267 -13.43 28.25 -0.45
C GLY A 267 -11.97 27.80 -0.58
N TYR A 268 -11.07 28.28 0.27
CA TYR A 268 -9.75 27.68 0.40
C TYR A 268 -9.94 26.37 1.13
N TYR A 269 -9.76 25.28 0.40
CA TYR A 269 -9.82 23.95 0.95
C TYR A 269 -8.45 23.53 1.45
N THR A 270 -8.39 23.11 2.71
CA THR A 270 -7.25 22.34 3.23
C THR A 270 -7.16 21.03 2.46
N PRO A 271 -5.96 20.48 2.21
CA PRO A 271 -5.83 19.14 1.67
C PRO A 271 -6.62 18.16 2.54
N ALA A 272 -7.55 17.45 1.92
CA ALA A 272 -8.42 16.55 2.65
C ALA A 272 -7.58 15.48 3.37
N THR A 273 -7.82 15.29 4.67
CA THR A 273 -7.29 14.13 5.40
C THR A 273 -8.31 13.01 5.29
N ASN A 274 -7.88 11.79 4.94
CA ASN A 274 -8.75 10.63 4.67
C ASN A 274 -9.63 10.74 3.40
N ALA A 275 -9.08 11.28 2.32
CA ALA A 275 -9.77 11.33 1.03
C ALA A 275 -9.48 10.08 0.20
N GLN A 276 -10.53 9.34 -0.17
CA GLN A 276 -10.40 8.05 -0.85
C GLN A 276 -11.52 7.82 -1.87
N ALA A 277 -11.19 7.15 -2.96
CA ALA A 277 -12.17 6.58 -3.89
C ALA A 277 -12.56 5.16 -3.45
N SER A 278 -13.87 4.87 -3.43
CA SER A 278 -14.39 3.50 -3.43
C SER A 278 -14.63 3.09 -4.87
N THR A 279 -13.78 2.20 -5.38
CA THR A 279 -13.94 1.60 -6.73
C THR A 279 -15.11 0.61 -6.81
N CYS A 280 -15.61 0.13 -5.67
CA CYS A 280 -16.77 -0.77 -5.63
C CYS A 280 -18.10 -0.01 -5.70
N ASP A 281 -18.16 1.16 -5.06
CA ASP A 281 -19.36 1.98 -5.00
C ASP A 281 -19.34 3.13 -6.02
N ASN A 282 -18.26 3.24 -6.80
CA ASN A 282 -18.00 4.37 -7.70
C ASN A 282 -18.14 5.71 -6.97
N ALA A 283 -17.57 5.78 -5.76
CA ALA A 283 -17.79 6.87 -4.83
C ALA A 283 -16.49 7.60 -4.46
N LEU A 284 -16.58 8.90 -4.28
CA LEU A 284 -15.51 9.77 -3.78
C LEU A 284 -15.89 10.23 -2.38
N SER A 285 -15.05 9.94 -1.39
CA SER A 285 -15.26 10.38 -0.01
C SER A 285 -14.12 11.27 0.43
N PHE A 286 -14.45 12.43 0.97
CA PHE A 286 -13.47 13.40 1.42
C PHE A 286 -14.10 14.39 2.41
N THR A 287 -13.26 14.99 3.25
CA THR A 287 -13.65 16.07 4.14
C THR A 287 -12.96 17.35 3.70
N LEU A 288 -13.74 18.41 3.57
CA LEU A 288 -13.27 19.72 3.12
C LEU A 288 -13.58 20.76 4.19
N SER A 289 -12.60 21.63 4.47
CA SER A 289 -12.80 22.80 5.31
C SER A 289 -12.94 24.02 4.42
N ALA A 290 -14.03 24.77 4.53
CA ALA A 290 -14.20 26.01 3.80
C ALA A 290 -13.69 27.19 4.64
N ASP A 291 -12.63 27.85 4.20
CA ASP A 291 -12.22 29.16 4.73
C ASP A 291 -12.99 30.30 4.06
N VAL A 292 -13.10 31.44 4.73
CA VAL A 292 -13.69 32.68 4.20
C VAL A 292 -12.72 33.82 4.51
N PRO A 293 -11.69 34.01 3.67
CA PRO A 293 -10.60 34.94 3.92
C PRO A 293 -11.06 36.36 4.29
N ASP A 294 -12.12 36.86 3.64
CA ASP A 294 -12.63 38.22 3.85
C ASP A 294 -13.60 38.34 5.04
N ALA A 295 -14.14 37.24 5.57
CA ALA A 295 -15.05 37.25 6.72
C ALA A 295 -14.37 36.86 8.05
N GLY A 296 -13.08 36.51 8.03
CA GLY A 296 -12.30 36.18 9.23
C GLY A 296 -12.78 34.93 9.97
N GLY A 297 -13.42 34.00 9.27
CA GLY A 297 -13.93 32.74 9.82
C GLY A 297 -14.07 31.67 8.74
N GLY A 298 -14.23 30.40 9.16
CA GLY A 298 -14.50 29.27 8.27
C GLY A 298 -15.77 28.52 8.68
N PHE A 299 -16.30 27.69 7.80
CA PHE A 299 -17.47 26.84 8.10
C PHE A 299 -17.12 25.57 8.88
N GLY A 300 -15.85 25.36 9.21
CA GLY A 300 -15.36 24.11 9.78
C GLY A 300 -15.32 23.01 8.72
N ASP A 301 -15.10 21.79 9.20
CA ASP A 301 -14.93 20.61 8.34
C ASP A 301 -16.29 20.02 7.98
N VAL A 302 -16.52 19.84 6.68
CA VAL A 302 -17.75 19.25 6.11
C VAL A 302 -17.39 17.97 5.35
N SER A 303 -18.15 16.90 5.59
CA SER A 303 -17.91 15.60 4.94
C SER A 303 -18.77 15.44 3.69
N TYR A 304 -18.12 14.97 2.63
CA TYR A 304 -18.72 14.72 1.34
C TYR A 304 -18.58 13.24 0.96
N LEU A 305 -19.67 12.69 0.45
CA LEU A 305 -19.70 11.41 -0.25
C LEU A 305 -20.41 11.63 -1.59
N ILE A 306 -19.67 11.50 -2.68
CA ILE A 306 -20.22 11.63 -4.04
C ILE A 306 -20.25 10.25 -4.66
N THR A 307 -21.44 9.76 -4.98
CA THR A 307 -21.64 8.44 -5.57
C THR A 307 -22.14 8.59 -6.99
N VAL A 308 -21.37 8.12 -7.99
CA VAL A 308 -21.81 8.12 -9.38
C VAL A 308 -22.88 7.06 -9.56
N THR A 309 -24.06 7.51 -9.97
CA THR A 309 -25.18 6.61 -10.25
C THR A 309 -24.98 6.09 -11.66
N GLY A 310 -24.47 4.86 -11.79
CA GLY A 310 -24.37 4.19 -13.08
C GLY A 310 -25.73 4.20 -13.80
N GLU A 311 -25.70 4.33 -15.13
CA GLU A 311 -26.89 4.13 -15.97
C GLU A 311 -27.36 2.67 -15.98
#